data_AF-A0A2D8HDA8-F1
#
_entry.id   AF-A0A2D8HDA8-F1
#
_cell.length_a   1.000
_cell.length_b   1.000
_cell.length_c   1.000
_cell.angle_alpha   90.00
_cell.angle_beta   90.00
_cell.angle_gamma   90.00
#
_symmetry.space_group_name_H-M   'P 1'
#
loop_
_entity.id
_entity.type
_entity.pdbx_description
1 polymer ?
#
loop_
_entity_poly.entity_id
_entity_poly.type
_entity_poly.pdbx_seq_one_letter_code
_entity_poly.pdbx_strand_id
1 'polypeptide(L)'
;MLEDDGKIITPEVAEEDRLDYFIHKDGMTFAGTHLIIDLWGGEGFNDPELIEASLVKAIDAAGATLLHFHIHAFEPDGLSGVAVLAESHVSFHSWPERGYMALDIFMCGRADPYKAVKVLQDAFRPETLHLNEIKRGIVS
;
A
#
# COMPACT_ATOMS: atom_id res chain seq x y z
N MET A 1 13.50 -18.99 51.86
CA MET A 1 12.52 -19.79 52.63
C MET A 1 11.16 -19.29 52.18
N LEU A 2 10.44 -19.94 51.28
CA LEU A 2 10.23 -21.38 51.11
C LEU A 2 10.46 -21.83 49.66
N GLU A 3 10.88 -23.08 49.52
CA GLU A 3 11.00 -23.86 48.29
C GLU A 3 9.64 -24.50 47.98
N ASP A 4 9.22 -24.54 46.71
CA ASP A 4 8.29 -25.57 46.23
C ASP A 4 8.42 -25.77 44.71
N ASP A 5 8.88 -26.97 44.35
CA ASP A 5 8.70 -27.71 43.10
C ASP A 5 9.01 -27.05 41.74
N GLY A 6 10.32 -26.90 41.46
CA GLY A 6 11.00 -27.61 40.35
C GLY A 6 10.46 -27.56 38.91
N LYS A 7 9.45 -26.75 38.59
CA LYS A 7 8.95 -26.54 37.23
C LYS A 7 9.47 -25.20 36.73
N ILE A 8 10.26 -25.27 35.66
CA ILE A 8 10.47 -24.10 34.79
C ILE A 8 9.09 -23.77 34.23
N ILE A 9 8.44 -22.75 34.79
CA ILE A 9 7.27 -22.14 34.18
C ILE A 9 7.83 -21.30 33.03
N THR A 10 8.00 -21.92 31.86
CA THR A 10 8.07 -21.14 30.63
C THR A 10 6.73 -20.42 30.53
N PRO A 11 6.68 -19.09 30.38
CA PRO A 11 5.45 -18.49 29.94
C PRO A 11 5.19 -19.09 28.54
N GLU A 12 4.22 -19.99 28.44
CA GLU A 12 3.47 -20.16 27.20
C GLU A 12 2.81 -18.82 26.95
N VAL A 13 3.56 -17.93 26.31
CA VAL A 13 2.97 -16.79 25.63
C VAL A 13 2.07 -17.43 24.58
N ALA A 14 0.76 -17.32 24.79
CA ALA A 14 -0.25 -17.78 23.87
C ALA A 14 0.15 -17.36 22.44
N GLU A 15 0.13 -18.32 21.52
CA GLU A 15 0.52 -18.14 20.12
C GLU A 15 -0.27 -17.01 19.42
N GLU A 16 -1.41 -16.59 20.00
CA GLU A 16 -2.33 -15.57 19.50
C GLU A 16 -1.82 -14.12 19.60
N ASP A 17 -0.73 -13.85 20.31
CA ASP A 17 -0.17 -12.49 20.49
C ASP A 17 1.07 -12.19 19.63
N ARG A 18 1.40 -13.06 18.67
CA ARG A 18 2.41 -12.70 17.67
C ARG A 18 1.78 -11.70 16.69
N LEU A 19 2.38 -10.53 16.66
CA LEU A 19 2.29 -9.51 15.62
C LEU A 19 2.81 -10.05 14.27
N ASP A 20 2.38 -11.23 13.82
CA ASP A 20 2.67 -11.68 12.47
C ASP A 20 1.69 -10.99 11.50
N TYR A 21 2.03 -9.76 11.14
CA TYR A 21 1.38 -8.97 10.08
C TYR A 21 1.41 -9.64 8.68
N PHE A 22 1.83 -10.90 8.62
CA PHE A 22 1.81 -11.73 7.44
C PHE A 22 0.37 -12.09 7.09
N ILE A 23 0.10 -12.01 5.79
CA ILE A 23 -1.17 -12.36 5.19
C ILE A 23 -1.15 -13.85 4.89
N HIS A 24 -2.15 -14.56 5.39
CA HIS A 24 -2.42 -15.96 5.06
C HIS A 24 -3.59 -16.03 4.07
N LYS A 25 -3.30 -16.34 2.80
CA LYS A 25 -4.32 -16.37 1.74
C LYS A 25 -3.97 -17.43 0.69
N ASP A 26 -4.98 -18.21 0.29
CA ASP A 26 -4.87 -19.24 -0.76
C ASP A 26 -3.72 -20.24 -0.54
N GLY A 27 -3.46 -20.58 0.73
CA GLY A 27 -2.38 -21.48 1.14
C GLY A 27 -0.99 -20.84 1.18
N MET A 28 -0.88 -19.54 0.89
CA MET A 28 0.37 -18.79 0.97
C MET A 28 0.44 -17.92 2.23
N THR A 29 1.66 -17.74 2.73
CA THR A 29 1.98 -16.80 3.81
C THR A 29 2.97 -15.78 3.28
N PHE A 30 2.61 -14.49 3.31
CA PHE A 30 3.47 -13.42 2.78
C PHE A 30 3.27 -12.09 3.52
N ALA A 31 4.27 -11.22 3.54
CA ALA A 31 4.24 -9.96 4.31
C ALA A 31 3.20 -8.94 3.79
N GLY A 32 2.98 -8.89 2.48
CA GLY A 32 1.98 -7.97 1.92
C GLY A 32 1.80 -8.08 0.41
N THR A 33 0.78 -7.42 -0.11
CA THR A 33 0.50 -7.36 -1.56
C THR A 33 0.97 -6.01 -2.09
N HIS A 34 1.80 -6.04 -3.13
CA HIS A 34 2.30 -4.86 -3.83
C HIS A 34 1.74 -4.80 -5.24
N LEU A 35 0.91 -3.80 -5.53
CA LEU A 35 0.40 -3.54 -6.86
C LEU A 35 1.31 -2.52 -7.55
N ILE A 36 1.79 -2.88 -8.74
CA ILE A 36 2.51 -2.00 -9.66
C ILE A 36 1.52 -1.63 -10.75
N ILE A 37 1.18 -0.34 -10.83
CA ILE A 37 0.09 0.16 -11.66
C ILE A 37 0.63 1.19 -12.65
N ASP A 38 0.33 0.98 -13.93
CA ASP A 38 0.54 1.97 -14.98
C ASP A 38 -0.82 2.50 -15.46
N LEU A 39 -0.99 3.82 -15.41
CA LEU A 39 -2.15 4.52 -15.97
C LEU A 39 -1.76 5.26 -17.23
N TRP A 40 -2.53 5.09 -18.30
CA TRP A 40 -2.30 5.74 -19.60
C TRP A 40 -3.54 6.47 -20.10
N GLY A 41 -3.34 7.64 -20.70
CA GLY A 41 -4.41 8.44 -21.32
C GLY A 41 -5.40 9.03 -20.31
N GLY A 42 -4.97 9.28 -19.08
CA GLY A 42 -5.82 9.83 -18.01
C GLY A 42 -5.80 11.35 -17.93
N GLU A 43 -6.63 11.87 -17.03
CA GLU A 43 -6.77 13.29 -16.68
C GLU A 43 -6.10 13.57 -15.32
N GLY A 44 -5.69 14.82 -15.08
CA GLY A 44 -5.30 15.27 -13.73
C GLY A 44 -3.92 14.81 -13.24
N PHE A 45 -3.06 14.31 -14.13
CA PHE A 45 -1.71 13.85 -13.77
C PHE A 45 -0.74 14.96 -13.35
N ASN A 46 -1.11 16.23 -13.54
CA ASN A 46 -0.37 17.41 -13.10
C ASN A 46 -1.08 18.19 -11.98
N ASP A 47 -2.17 17.65 -11.42
CA ASP A 47 -2.94 18.30 -10.36
C ASP A 47 -2.59 17.68 -9.00
N PRO A 48 -1.76 18.35 -8.18
CA PRO A 48 -1.32 17.79 -6.90
C PRO A 48 -2.47 17.63 -5.91
N GLU A 49 -3.48 18.50 -5.94
CA GLU A 49 -4.62 18.47 -5.02
C GLU A 49 -5.54 17.29 -5.34
N LEU A 50 -5.83 17.09 -6.63
CA LEU A 50 -6.58 15.92 -7.09
C LEU A 50 -5.84 14.62 -6.77
N ILE A 51 -4.53 14.56 -7.01
CA ILE A 51 -3.74 13.36 -6.75
C ILE A 51 -3.71 13.04 -5.24
N GLU A 52 -3.43 14.02 -4.38
CA GLU A 52 -3.43 13.82 -2.93
C GLU A 52 -4.80 13.34 -2.46
N ALA A 53 -5.88 14.03 -2.83
CA ALA A 53 -7.24 13.65 -2.42
C ALA A 53 -7.61 12.23 -2.89
N SER A 54 -7.22 11.86 -4.11
CA SER A 54 -7.50 10.54 -4.69
C SER A 54 -6.72 9.43 -4.00
N LEU A 55 -5.44 9.66 -3.70
CA LEU A 55 -4.59 8.69 -3.01
C LEU A 55 -4.98 8.53 -1.54
N VAL A 56 -5.33 9.61 -0.84
CA VAL A 56 -5.89 9.54 0.52
C VAL A 56 -7.17 8.71 0.54
N LYS A 57 -8.08 8.95 -0.41
CA LYS A 57 -9.32 8.16 -0.56
C LYS A 57 -9.04 6.70 -0.90
N ALA A 58 -8.03 6.42 -1.72
CA ALA A 58 -7.63 5.06 -2.08
C ALA A 58 -7.06 4.30 -0.87
N ILE A 59 -6.26 4.97 -0.05
CA ILE A 59 -5.70 4.44 1.21
C ILE A 59 -6.82 4.11 2.20
N ASP A 60 -7.77 5.03 2.39
CA ASP A 60 -8.93 4.82 3.27
C ASP A 60 -9.82 3.67 2.78
N ALA A 61 -10.13 3.62 1.48
CA ALA A 61 -10.92 2.54 0.89
C ALA A 61 -10.25 1.17 1.07
N ALA A 62 -8.91 1.11 1.03
CA ALA A 62 -8.14 -0.09 1.28
C ALA A 62 -8.06 -0.47 2.77
N GLY A 63 -8.48 0.40 3.68
CA GLY A 63 -8.40 0.19 5.14
C GLY A 63 -6.99 0.35 5.70
N ALA A 64 -6.12 1.07 5.00
CA ALA A 64 -4.77 1.38 5.47
C ALA A 64 -4.74 2.71 6.24
N THR A 65 -3.75 2.86 7.14
CA THR A 65 -3.56 4.09 7.93
C THR A 65 -2.47 4.94 7.31
N LEU A 66 -2.83 6.16 6.89
CA LEU A 66 -1.88 7.18 6.43
C LEU A 66 -1.15 7.81 7.61
N LEU A 67 0.18 7.89 7.54
CA LEU A 67 1.01 8.62 8.49
C LEU A 67 1.43 9.99 7.94
N HIS A 68 2.01 9.98 6.74
CA HIS A 68 2.56 11.18 6.10
C HIS A 68 2.33 11.14 4.60
N PHE A 69 2.15 12.31 3.99
CA PHE A 69 2.01 12.48 2.55
C PHE A 69 2.96 13.59 2.08
N HIS A 70 3.71 13.33 1.02
CA HIS A 70 4.62 14.32 0.42
C HIS A 70 4.49 14.30 -1.09
N ILE A 71 4.43 15.49 -1.70
CA ILE A 71 4.49 15.70 -3.16
C ILE A 71 5.64 16.66 -3.47
N HIS A 72 6.34 16.38 -4.56
CA HIS A 72 7.27 17.27 -5.21
C HIS A 72 6.82 17.52 -6.66
N ALA A 73 6.79 18.80 -7.05
CA ALA A 73 6.50 19.22 -8.40
C ALA A 73 7.81 19.48 -9.16
N PHE A 74 7.88 18.99 -10.40
CA PHE A 74 8.98 19.22 -11.32
C PHE A 74 8.61 20.28 -12.36
N GLU A 75 9.64 20.84 -13.01
CA GLU A 75 9.50 21.77 -14.13
C GLU A 75 9.71 21.04 -15.47
N PRO A 76 8.94 21.32 -16.52
CA PRO A 76 7.83 22.30 -16.58
C PRO A 76 6.50 21.76 -16.03
N ASP A 77 6.36 20.44 -15.90
CA ASP A 77 5.25 19.74 -15.30
C ASP A 77 5.72 18.36 -14.77
N GLY A 78 4.79 17.64 -14.14
CA GLY A 78 5.08 16.33 -13.55
C GLY A 78 5.22 16.39 -12.03
N LEU A 79 4.80 15.32 -11.40
CA LEU A 79 4.71 15.21 -9.95
C LEU A 79 5.29 13.88 -9.51
N SER A 80 5.93 13.88 -8.35
CA SER A 80 6.24 12.64 -7.63
C SER A 80 5.80 12.77 -6.20
N GLY A 81 5.31 11.68 -5.64
CA GLY A 81 4.91 11.69 -4.24
C GLY A 81 4.95 10.34 -3.59
N VAL A 82 4.90 10.38 -2.27
CA VAL A 82 4.87 9.20 -1.41
C VAL A 82 3.94 9.46 -0.23
N ALA A 83 3.06 8.51 0.01
CA ALA A 83 2.31 8.34 1.24
C ALA A 83 2.97 7.23 2.06
N VAL A 84 3.49 7.59 3.23
CA VAL A 84 3.98 6.62 4.20
C VAL A 84 2.77 6.10 4.99
N LEU A 85 2.56 4.78 4.94
CA LEU A 85 1.52 4.10 5.69
C LEU A 85 2.11 3.53 6.98
N ALA A 86 1.26 3.10 7.91
CA ALA A 86 1.70 2.51 9.18
C ALA A 86 2.77 1.40 9.00
N GLU A 87 2.68 0.62 7.92
CA GLU A 87 3.54 -0.56 7.71
C GLU A 87 4.03 -0.71 6.25
N SER A 88 3.78 0.28 5.39
CA SER A 88 4.04 0.19 3.95
C SER A 88 4.01 1.57 3.27
N HIS A 89 3.73 1.65 1.97
CA HIS A 89 3.67 2.92 1.25
C HIS A 89 2.74 2.89 0.03
N VAL A 90 2.34 4.08 -0.40
CA VAL A 90 1.90 4.35 -1.77
C VAL A 90 2.85 5.37 -2.37
N SER A 91 3.42 5.13 -3.55
CA SER A 91 4.18 6.13 -4.30
C SER A 91 3.65 6.31 -5.71
N PHE A 92 3.92 7.47 -6.29
CA PHE A 92 3.59 7.74 -7.68
C PHE A 92 4.61 8.65 -8.34
N HIS A 93 4.67 8.54 -9.66
CA HIS A 93 5.39 9.43 -10.56
C HIS A 93 4.50 9.72 -11.77
N SER A 94 4.36 10.98 -12.17
CA SER A 94 3.56 11.37 -13.32
C SER A 94 4.38 12.05 -14.41
N TRP A 95 4.02 11.74 -15.66
CA TRP A 95 4.51 12.34 -16.90
C TRP A 95 3.29 12.84 -17.70
N PRO A 96 2.74 14.01 -17.34
CA PRO A 96 1.54 14.55 -17.97
C PRO A 96 1.70 14.75 -19.47
N GLU A 97 2.89 15.11 -19.93
CA GLU A 97 3.24 15.28 -21.34
C GLU A 97 3.15 13.98 -22.16
N ARG A 98 3.12 12.83 -21.47
CA ARG A 98 2.91 11.49 -22.05
C ARG A 98 1.54 10.91 -21.73
N GLY A 99 0.72 11.62 -20.95
CA GLY A 99 -0.50 11.07 -20.37
C GLY A 99 -0.23 9.79 -19.58
N TYR A 100 0.84 9.76 -18.78
CA TYR A 100 1.29 8.58 -18.03
C TYR A 100 1.42 8.86 -16.53
N MET A 101 1.03 7.90 -15.72
CA MET A 101 1.33 7.87 -14.29
C MET A 101 1.68 6.44 -13.85
N ALA A 102 2.81 6.30 -13.18
CA ALA A 102 3.23 5.09 -12.50
C ALA A 102 2.82 5.18 -11.03
N LEU A 103 2.26 4.10 -10.47
CA LEU A 103 1.95 3.99 -9.05
C LEU A 103 2.42 2.65 -8.47
N ASP A 104 2.91 2.72 -7.23
CA ASP A 104 3.24 1.59 -6.38
C ASP A 104 2.29 1.62 -5.18
N ILE A 105 1.46 0.59 -5.01
CA ILE A 105 0.55 0.45 -3.86
C ILE A 105 0.94 -0.80 -3.10
N PHE A 106 1.74 -0.62 -2.05
CA PHE A 106 2.16 -1.71 -1.18
C PHE A 106 1.38 -1.66 0.12
N MET A 107 0.71 -2.75 0.49
CA MET A 107 -0.05 -2.84 1.74
C MET A 107 0.12 -4.21 2.41
N CYS A 108 0.15 -4.19 3.75
CA CYS A 108 0.36 -5.33 4.63
C CYS A 108 -0.89 -5.58 5.51
N GLY A 109 -0.90 -6.73 6.21
CA GLY A 109 -1.96 -7.05 7.17
C GLY A 109 -3.36 -7.14 6.54
N ARG A 110 -4.35 -6.51 7.19
CA ARG A 110 -5.78 -6.61 6.79
C ARG A 110 -6.17 -5.65 5.65
N ALA A 111 -5.26 -4.80 5.19
CA ALA A 111 -5.56 -3.85 4.13
C ALA A 111 -5.73 -4.56 2.77
N ASP A 112 -6.66 -4.05 1.96
CA ASP A 112 -6.99 -4.59 0.65
C ASP A 112 -6.59 -3.59 -0.46
N PRO A 113 -5.38 -3.72 -1.04
CA PRO A 113 -4.87 -2.74 -2.00
C PRO A 113 -5.67 -2.71 -3.30
N TYR A 114 -6.44 -3.75 -3.66
CA TYR A 114 -7.23 -3.71 -4.90
C TYR A 114 -8.38 -2.72 -4.83
N LYS A 115 -8.85 -2.35 -3.62
CA LYS A 115 -9.87 -1.31 -3.47
C LYS A 115 -9.37 0.07 -3.91
N ALA A 116 -8.06 0.31 -3.86
CA ALA A 116 -7.45 1.53 -4.39
C ALA A 116 -7.66 1.66 -5.90
N VAL A 117 -7.63 0.54 -6.65
CA VAL A 117 -7.68 0.54 -8.13
C VAL A 117 -8.95 1.22 -8.64
N LYS A 118 -10.11 0.95 -8.03
CA LYS A 118 -11.37 1.58 -8.44
C LYS A 118 -11.35 3.09 -8.20
N VAL A 119 -10.76 3.53 -7.10
CA VAL A 119 -10.62 4.96 -6.79
C VAL A 119 -9.74 5.65 -7.83
N LEU A 120 -8.62 5.04 -8.21
CA LEU A 120 -7.73 5.56 -9.24
C LEU A 120 -8.43 5.66 -10.61
N GLN A 121 -9.18 4.62 -11.00
CA GLN A 121 -9.94 4.62 -12.25
C GLN A 121 -10.97 5.74 -12.30
N ASP A 122 -11.68 5.99 -11.19
CA ASP A 122 -12.70 7.04 -11.13
C ASP A 122 -12.11 8.45 -11.14
N ALA A 123 -10.99 8.62 -10.44
CA ALA A 123 -10.31 9.90 -10.30
C ALA A 123 -9.61 10.33 -11.60
N PHE A 124 -8.84 9.44 -12.20
CA PHE A 124 -7.95 9.78 -13.31
C PHE A 124 -8.49 9.36 -14.67
N ARG A 125 -9.56 8.56 -14.72
CA ARG A 125 -10.23 8.12 -15.96
C ARG A 125 -9.25 7.68 -17.06
N PRO A 126 -8.28 6.79 -16.75
CA PRO A 126 -7.30 6.36 -17.73
C PRO A 126 -7.99 5.59 -18.87
N GLU A 127 -7.53 5.80 -20.09
CA GLU A 127 -7.91 4.96 -21.24
C GLU A 127 -7.45 3.52 -21.04
N THR A 128 -6.27 3.32 -20.44
CA THR A 128 -5.71 2.01 -20.15
C THR A 128 -5.09 1.95 -18.75
N LEU A 129 -5.35 0.86 -18.04
CA LEU A 129 -4.74 0.54 -16.75
C LEU A 129 -4.06 -0.82 -16.85
N HIS A 130 -2.76 -0.87 -16.61
CA HIS A 130 -2.04 -2.12 -16.39
C HIS A 130 -1.77 -2.30 -14.91
N LEU A 131 -2.01 -3.50 -14.41
CA LEU A 131 -1.79 -3.85 -13.02
C LEU A 131 -0.98 -5.14 -12.99
N ASN A 132 0.16 -5.08 -12.33
CA ASN A 132 0.94 -6.25 -11.95
C ASN A 132 0.92 -6.37 -10.42
N GLU A 133 0.92 -7.60 -9.95
CA GLU A 133 0.85 -7.90 -8.52
C GLU A 133 2.09 -8.67 -8.11
N ILE A 134 2.66 -8.28 -6.97
CA ILE A 134 3.80 -8.94 -6.35
C ILE A 134 3.46 -9.24 -4.90
N LYS A 135 3.50 -10.52 -4.53
CA LYS A 135 3.51 -10.91 -3.11
C LYS A 135 4.89 -10.66 -2.52
N ARG A 136 4.96 -9.85 -1.47
CA ARG A 136 6.21 -9.45 -0.82
C ARG A 136 6.47 -10.36 0.37
N GLY A 137 7.71 -10.84 0.52
CA GLY A 137 8.13 -11.64 1.68
C GLY A 137 7.37 -12.97 1.80
N ILE A 138 7.34 -13.78 0.74
CA ILE A 138 6.70 -15.11 0.77
C ILE A 138 7.50 -16.03 1.70
N VAL A 139 6.81 -16.74 2.59
CA VAL A 139 7.40 -17.65 3.60
C VAL A 139 6.98 -19.10 3.36
N SER A 140 5.77 -19.33 2.87
CA SER A 140 5.22 -20.65 2.55
C SER A 140 4.20 -20.56 1.45
#